data_AF-A0AA51M604-F1
#
_entry.id   AF-A0AA51M604-F1
#
_cell.length_a   1.000
_cell.length_b   1.000
_cell.length_c   1.000
_cell.angle_alpha   90.00
_cell.angle_beta   90.00
_cell.angle_gamma   90.00
#
_symmetry.space_group_name_H-M   'P 1'
#
loop_
_entity.id
_entity.type
_entity.pdbx_description
1 polymer ?
#
loop_
_entity_poly.entity_id
_entity_poly.type
_entity_poly.pdbx_seq_one_letter_code
_entity_poly.pdbx_strand_id
1 'polypeptide(L)' 'METSTIKKWVIFFLGILIAILLADALANLIVTTAGLGGWQKLVINFILYAALFFGILYVMEKVFDIEFFGFGRCLP' A
#
# COMPACT_ATOMS: atom_id res chain seq x y z
N MET A 1 -3.59 -27.26 14.39
CA MET A 1 -2.37 -26.46 14.22
C MET A 1 -2.16 -26.03 12.76
N GLU A 2 -3.20 -26.00 11.91
CA GLU A 2 -3.10 -25.56 10.50
C GLU A 2 -3.90 -24.27 10.19
N THR A 3 -4.99 -24.01 10.92
CA THR A 3 -5.87 -22.86 10.67
C THR A 3 -5.27 -21.52 11.10
N SER A 4 -4.30 -21.47 12.02
CA SER A 4 -3.66 -20.22 12.44
C SER A 4 -2.72 -19.66 11.37
N THR A 5 -1.98 -20.52 10.67
CA THR A 5 -1.06 -20.13 9.60
C THR A 5 -1.84 -19.62 8.38
N ILE A 6 -2.89 -20.34 7.98
CA ILE A 6 -3.74 -19.93 6.85
C ILE A 6 -4.39 -18.57 7.13
N LYS A 7 -4.91 -18.33 8.34
CA LYS A 7 -5.48 -17.03 8.72
C LYS A 7 -4.47 -15.89 8.59
N LYS A 8 -3.22 -16.09 9.02
CA LYS A 8 -2.16 -15.08 8.88
C LYS A 8 -1.88 -14.76 7.41
N TRP A 9 -1.77 -15.77 6.55
CA TRP A 9 -1.58 -15.57 5.12
C TRP A 9 -2.77 -14.88 4.44
N VAL A 10 -4.00 -15.25 4.81
CA VAL A 10 -5.20 -14.60 4.27
C VAL A 10 -5.24 -13.13 4.66
N ILE A 11 -4.96 -12.78 5.91
CA ILE A 11 -4.95 -11.38 6.36
C ILE A 11 -3.82 -10.61 5.67
N PHE A 12 -2.66 -11.24 5.44
CA PHE A 12 -1.55 -10.66 4.68
C PHE A 12 -1.96 -10.33 3.23
N PHE A 13 -2.49 -11.30 2.49
CA PHE A 13 -2.94 -11.06 1.11
C PHE A 13 -4.08 -10.03 1.05
N LEU A 14 -5.02 -10.08 1.99
CA LEU A 14 -6.11 -9.13 2.08
C LEU A 14 -5.59 -7.71 2.34
N GLY A 15 -4.58 -7.56 3.21
CA GLY A 15 -3.97 -6.27 3.51
C GLY A 15 -3.28 -5.66 2.29
N ILE A 16 -2.54 -6.47 1.52
CA ILE A 16 -1.91 -6.01 0.27
C ILE A 16 -2.97 -5.60 -0.76
N LEU A 17 -4.02 -6.40 -0.94
CA LEU A 17 -5.12 -6.08 -1.86
C LEU A 17 -5.79 -4.75 -1.50
N ILE A 18 -6.06 -4.52 -0.22
CA ILE A 18 -6.63 -3.27 0.28
C ILE A 18 -5.66 -2.10 0.04
N ALA A 19 -4.37 -2.29 0.29
CA ALA A 19 -3.35 -1.27 0.05
C ALA A 19 -3.25 -0.88 -1.43
N ILE A 20 -3.31 -1.85 -2.35
CA ILE A 20 -3.33 -1.60 -3.80
C ILE A 20 -4.54 -0.76 -4.18
N LEU A 21 -5.73 -1.18 -3.73
CA LEU A 21 -6.99 -0.48 -4.02
C LEU A 21 -7.01 0.96 -3.50
N LEU A 22 -6.56 1.16 -2.25
CA LEU A 22 -6.48 2.49 -1.64
C LEU A 22 -5.44 3.36 -2.33
N ALA A 23 -4.25 2.82 -2.61
CA ALA A 23 -3.19 3.56 -3.27
C ALA A 23 -3.60 3.99 -4.68
N ASP A 24 -4.22 3.10 -5.46
CA ASP A 24 -4.71 3.42 -6.79
C ASP A 24 -5.86 4.45 -6.76
N ALA A 25 -6.82 4.28 -5.85
CA ALA A 25 -7.92 5.23 -5.70
C ALA A 25 -7.43 6.64 -5.32
N LEU A 26 -6.52 6.75 -4.33
CA LEU A 26 -5.96 8.04 -3.93
C LEU A 26 -5.09 8.65 -5.03
N ALA A 27 -4.22 7.85 -5.67
CA ALA A 27 -3.33 8.35 -6.72
C ALA A 27 -4.15 8.90 -7.91
N ASN A 28 -5.16 8.15 -8.36
CA ASN A 28 -6.06 8.61 -9.42
C ASN A 28 -6.88 9.84 -9.00
N LEU A 29 -7.33 9.92 -7.75
CA LEU A 29 -8.08 11.08 -7.24
C LEU A 29 -7.20 12.34 -7.22
N ILE A 30 -5.95 12.23 -6.77
CA ILE A 30 -4.99 13.35 -6.73
C ILE A 30 -4.63 13.80 -8.15
N VAL A 31 -4.38 12.85 -9.06
CA VAL A 31 -4.05 13.13 -10.45
C VAL A 31 -5.21 13.80 -11.18
N THR A 32 -6.45 13.35 -10.92
CA THR A 32 -7.66 13.92 -11.54
C THR A 32 -7.95 15.32 -11.01
N THR A 33 -7.78 15.56 -9.70
CA THR A 33 -7.98 16.88 -9.09
C THR A 33 -6.88 17.89 -9.47
N ALA A 34 -5.65 17.42 -9.69
CA ALA A 34 -4.54 18.25 -10.15
C ALA A 34 -4.63 18.65 -11.63
N GLY A 35 -5.59 18.12 -12.40
CA GLY A 35 -5.76 18.45 -13.82
C GLY A 35 -4.58 18.04 -14.71
N LEU A 36 -3.78 17.06 -14.26
CA LEU A 36 -2.56 16.64 -14.94
C LEU A 36 -2.89 15.84 -16.21
N GLY A 37 -2.37 16.27 -17.35
CA GLY A 37 -2.53 15.63 -18.65
C GLY A 37 -1.22 15.08 -19.24
N GLY A 38 -1.34 14.26 -20.28
CA GLY A 38 -0.21 13.77 -21.08
C GLY A 38 0.74 12.81 -20.36
N TRP A 39 2.02 12.81 -20.75
CA TRP A 39 3.05 11.91 -20.22
C TRP A 39 3.41 12.17 -18.75
N GLN A 40 3.22 13.41 -18.28
CA GLN A 40 3.45 13.80 -16.88
C GLN A 40 2.49 13.08 -15.94
N LYS A 41 1.23 12.87 -16.36
CA LYS A 41 0.25 12.09 -15.60
C LYS A 41 0.76 10.69 -15.28
N LEU A 42 1.38 10.00 -16.23
CA LEU A 42 1.89 8.63 -16.01
C LEU A 42 3.01 8.61 -14.97
N VAL A 43 3.98 9.51 -15.08
CA VAL A 43 5.13 9.58 -14.16
C VAL A 43 4.66 9.96 -12.75
N ILE A 44 3.83 10.99 -12.64
CA ILE A 44 3.32 11.46 -11.34
C ILE A 44 2.43 10.39 -10.70
N ASN A 45 1.54 9.75 -11.47
CA ASN A 45 0.69 8.68 -10.95
C ASN A 45 1.52 7.50 -10.46
N PHE A 46 2.57 7.11 -11.17
CA PHE A 46 3.47 6.03 -10.74
C PHE A 46 4.17 6.37 -9.42
N ILE A 47 4.72 7.58 -9.30
CA ILE A 47 5.41 8.02 -8.07
C ILE A 47 4.41 8.12 -6.91
N LEU A 48 3.24 8.71 -7.12
CA LEU A 48 2.20 8.81 -6.10
C LEU A 48 1.69 7.46 -5.66
N TYR A 49 1.40 6.57 -6.61
CA TYR A 49 0.98 5.21 -6.32
C TYR A 49 2.04 4.49 -5.48
N ALA A 50 3.32 4.55 -5.86
CA ALA A 50 4.40 3.93 -5.10
C ALA A 50 4.51 4.50 -3.68
N ALA A 51 4.51 5.83 -3.54
CA ALA A 51 4.61 6.49 -2.24
C ALA A 51 3.42 6.15 -1.32
N LEU A 52 2.20 6.16 -1.86
CA LEU A 52 0.99 5.82 -1.12
C LEU A 52 0.95 4.33 -0.77
N PHE A 53 1.33 3.46 -1.70
CA PHE A 53 1.35 2.02 -1.48
C PHE A 53 2.32 1.64 -0.34
N PHE A 54 3.55 2.14 -0.37
CA PHE A 54 4.51 1.91 0.72
C PHE A 54 4.06 2.57 2.03
N GLY A 55 3.48 3.77 1.98
CA GLY A 55 2.93 4.45 3.15
C GLY A 55 1.78 3.70 3.81
N ILE A 56 0.83 3.18 3.03
CA ILE A 56 -0.29 2.38 3.53
C ILE A 56 0.23 1.07 4.12
N LEU A 57 1.15 0.38 3.44
CA LEU A 57 1.78 -0.84 3.99
C LEU A 57 2.47 -0.58 5.33
N TYR A 58 3.19 0.54 5.47
CA TYR A 58 3.83 0.92 6.73
C TYR A 58 2.81 1.15 7.85
N VAL A 59 1.72 1.88 7.57
CA VAL A 59 0.65 2.12 8.55
C VAL A 59 -0.04 0.81 8.93
N MET A 60 -0.30 -0.07 7.96
CA MET A 60 -0.91 -1.37 8.21
C MET A 60 0.00 -2.28 9.04
N GLU A 61 1.30 -2.31 8.76
CA GLU A 61 2.29 -3.03 9.57
C GLU A 61 2.28 -2.53 11.01
N LYS A 62 2.23 -1.20 11.22
CA LYS A 62 2.22 -0.58 12.56
C LYS A 62 0.91 -0.74 13.33
N VAL A 63 -0.23 -0.80 12.66
CA VAL A 63 -1.56 -0.88 13.30
C VAL A 63 -1.99 -2.32 13.57
N PHE A 64 -1.70 -3.24 12.65
CA PHE A 64 -2.13 -4.64 12.76
C PHE A 64 -1.04 -5.57 13.31
N ASP A 65 0.19 -5.07 13.51
CA ASP A 65 1.36 -5.85 13.97
C ASP A 65 1.65 -7.05 13.05
N ILE A 66 1.34 -6.89 11.75
CA ILE A 66 1.57 -7.90 10.72
C ILE A 66 2.80 -7.47 9.94
N GLU A 67 3.90 -8.20 10.09
CA GLU A 67 5.14 -7.94 9.36
C GLU A 67 4.94 -8.21 7.87
N PHE A 68 4.86 -7.14 7.07
CA PHE A 68 4.74 -7.25 5.62
C PHE A 68 6.11 -7.29 4.96
N PHE A 69 6.92 -6.28 5.25
CA PHE A 69 8.29 -6.15 4.77
C PHE A 69 9.31 -6.01 5.92
N GLY A 70 8.85 -5.99 7.17
CA GLY A 70 9.72 -5.81 8.32
C GLY A 70 10.34 -4.42 8.35
N PHE A 71 9.57 -3.39 7.99
CA PHE A 71 10.01 -2.00 8.03
C PHE A 71 10.49 -1.58 9.42
N GLY A 72 9.94 -2.20 10.48
CA GLY A 72 10.34 -1.98 11.87
C GLY A 72 11.66 -2.64 12.30
N ARG A 73 12.23 -3.59 11.53
CA ARG A 73 13.48 -4.28 11.91
C ARG A 73 14.75 -3.48 11.60
N CYS A 74 14.61 -2.36 10.88
CA CYS A 74 15.71 -1.48 10.50
C CYS A 74 15.76 -0.14 11.25
N LEU A 75 14.83 0.11 12.20
CA LEU A 75 15.02 1.17 13.19
C LEU A 75 15.49 0.53 14.51
N PRO A 76 16.67 0.91 15.02
CA PRO A 76 17.20 0.40 16.29
C PRO A 76 16.31 0.75 17.49
#